data_AF-A0A376VHN4-F1
#
_entry.id   AF-A0A376VHN4-F1
#
_cell.length_a   1.000
_cell.length_b   1.000
_cell.length_c   1.000
_cell.angle_alpha   90.00
_cell.angle_beta   90.00
_cell.angle_gamma   90.00
#
_symmetry.space_group_name_H-M   'P 1'
#
loop_
_entity.id
_entity.type
_entity.pdbx_description
1 polymer ?
#
loop_
_entity_poly.entity_id
_entity_poly.type
_entity_poly.pdbx_seq_one_letter_code
_entity_poly.pdbx_strand_id
1 'polypeptide(L)'
;MSLAGDFSGADIDADAFRHNWQGQAHVEMTDTRMEGMNFQQMIQQAVERNGGDVKAAENFDNVTRLDRFTTYLTLKDGVVTLNDMQGQSPVLALSGAGTLNLAEQTCDTQFDIRVVGGWNGESKLIDFLKETPVPLRVYGNWQQLNYSLQVDQLLRKHLQDEAKRR
;
A
#
# COMPACT_ATOMS: atom_id res chain seq x y z
N MET A 1 -17.69 -4.86 -3.32
CA MET A 1 -17.43 -3.45 -2.98
C MET A 1 -18.72 -2.82 -2.46
N SER A 2 -18.66 -2.21 -1.28
CA SER A 2 -19.70 -1.35 -0.73
C SER A 2 -19.11 0.03 -0.44
N LEU A 3 -19.94 1.06 -0.59
CA LEU A 3 -19.58 2.44 -0.32
C LEU A 3 -20.78 3.09 0.36
N ALA A 4 -20.58 3.61 1.57
CA ALA A 4 -21.60 4.31 2.33
C ALA A 4 -21.09 5.71 2.65
N GLY A 5 -21.80 6.73 2.18
CA GLY A 5 -21.37 8.12 2.37
C GLY A 5 -22.33 9.12 1.77
N ASP A 6 -22.10 10.38 2.12
CA ASP A 6 -22.86 11.54 1.67
C ASP A 6 -21.96 12.41 0.78
N PHE A 7 -22.45 12.74 -0.41
CA PHE A 7 -21.76 13.59 -1.38
C PHE A 7 -22.69 14.67 -1.90
N SER A 8 -22.16 15.87 -2.11
CA SER A 8 -22.89 17.01 -2.66
C SER A 8 -22.05 17.79 -3.67
N GLY A 9 -22.72 18.35 -4.66
CA GLY A 9 -22.14 19.17 -5.73
C GLY A 9 -23.23 19.90 -6.50
N ALA A 10 -22.85 20.94 -7.25
CA ALA A 10 -23.79 21.78 -8.00
C ALA A 10 -24.43 21.06 -9.20
N ASP A 11 -23.63 20.26 -9.91
CA ASP A 11 -24.03 19.54 -11.14
C ASP A 11 -23.67 18.05 -11.04
N ILE A 12 -24.43 17.20 -11.74
CA ILE A 12 -24.21 15.74 -11.78
C ILE A 12 -23.51 15.36 -13.08
N ASP A 13 -22.22 15.64 -13.17
CA ASP A 13 -21.35 15.19 -14.26
C ASP A 13 -19.91 14.89 -13.77
N ALA A 14 -19.13 14.24 -14.63
CA ALA A 14 -17.77 13.78 -14.29
C ALA A 14 -16.75 14.91 -14.14
N ASP A 15 -17.00 16.08 -14.72
CA ASP A 15 -16.13 17.25 -14.57
C ASP A 15 -16.42 17.96 -13.24
N ALA A 16 -17.70 18.18 -12.94
CA ALA A 16 -18.15 18.69 -11.64
C ALA A 16 -17.69 17.79 -10.49
N PHE A 17 -17.73 16.47 -10.64
CA PHE A 17 -17.21 15.53 -9.64
C PHE A 17 -15.71 15.73 -9.36
N ARG A 18 -14.93 15.95 -10.42
CA ARG A 18 -13.46 16.10 -10.34
C ARG A 18 -13.00 17.46 -9.83
N HIS A 19 -13.90 18.44 -9.68
CA HIS A 19 -13.51 19.81 -9.31
C HIS A 19 -14.33 20.42 -8.17
N ASN A 20 -15.62 20.08 -8.05
CA ASN A 20 -16.58 20.87 -7.26
C ASN A 20 -17.36 20.03 -6.25
N TRP A 21 -17.23 18.69 -6.30
CA TRP A 21 -17.91 17.82 -5.37
C TRP A 21 -17.16 17.73 -4.04
N GLN A 22 -17.94 17.57 -2.98
CA GLN A 22 -17.46 17.33 -1.63
C GLN A 22 -18.24 16.20 -0.98
N GLY A 23 -17.63 15.51 -0.04
CA GLY A 23 -18.32 14.45 0.67
C GLY A 23 -17.39 13.58 1.49
N GLN A 24 -18.00 12.64 2.21
CA GLN A 24 -17.28 11.68 3.01
C GLN A 24 -17.95 10.31 2.89
N ALA A 25 -17.14 9.26 2.87
CA ALA A 25 -17.62 7.90 2.81
C ALA A 25 -16.73 6.96 3.61
N HIS A 26 -17.33 5.91 4.12
CA HIS A 26 -16.61 4.70 4.47
C HIS A 26 -16.65 3.75 3.27
N VAL A 27 -15.47 3.31 2.85
CA VAL A 27 -15.30 2.40 1.71
C VAL A 27 -14.86 1.05 2.24
N GLU A 28 -15.54 0.01 1.78
CA GLU A 28 -15.15 -1.38 2.02
C GLU A 28 -15.14 -2.16 0.70
N MET A 29 -13.98 -2.72 0.39
CA MET A 29 -13.76 -3.57 -0.78
C MET A 29 -13.37 -4.95 -0.31
N THR A 30 -13.96 -5.97 -0.93
CA THR A 30 -13.60 -7.38 -0.75
C THR A 30 -13.02 -7.89 -2.06
N ASP A 31 -12.15 -8.90 -1.99
CA ASP A 31 -11.50 -9.51 -3.16
C ASP A 31 -10.83 -8.46 -4.07
N THR A 32 -10.13 -7.53 -3.43
CA THR A 32 -9.53 -6.37 -4.08
C THR A 32 -8.27 -6.77 -4.82
N ARG A 33 -8.13 -6.25 -6.04
CA ARG A 33 -6.96 -6.42 -6.89
C ARG A 33 -6.44 -5.05 -7.32
N MET A 34 -5.29 -4.66 -6.80
CA MET A 34 -4.58 -3.45 -7.21
C MET A 34 -3.61 -3.80 -8.34
N GLU A 35 -3.83 -3.20 -9.50
CA GLU A 35 -2.98 -3.36 -10.68
C GLU A 35 -1.77 -2.41 -10.64
N GLY A 36 -0.70 -2.78 -11.33
CA GLY A 36 0.44 -1.90 -11.58
C GLY A 36 1.54 -1.92 -10.52
N MET A 37 1.25 -2.44 -9.32
CA MET A 37 2.24 -2.65 -8.26
C MET A 37 1.98 -3.96 -7.51
N ASN A 38 2.99 -4.83 -7.47
CA ASN A 38 3.02 -5.99 -6.60
C ASN A 38 3.89 -5.71 -5.36
N PHE A 39 3.26 -5.38 -4.24
CA PHE A 39 3.95 -5.00 -3.01
C PHE A 39 4.82 -6.13 -2.44
N GLN A 40 4.39 -7.39 -2.56
CA GLN A 40 5.17 -8.53 -2.09
C GLN A 40 6.47 -8.65 -2.89
N GLN A 41 6.37 -8.56 -4.21
CA GLN A 41 7.53 -8.63 -5.11
C GLN A 41 8.49 -7.46 -4.87
N MET A 42 7.98 -6.24 -4.70
CA MET A 42 8.80 -5.06 -4.42
C MET A 42 9.62 -5.21 -3.14
N ILE A 43 8.98 -5.70 -2.06
CA ILE A 43 9.65 -5.94 -0.78
C ILE A 43 10.69 -7.04 -0.92
N GLN A 44 10.33 -8.16 -1.56
CA GLN A 44 11.27 -9.26 -1.78
C GLN A 44 12.51 -8.80 -2.55
N GLN A 45 12.33 -8.13 -3.70
CA GLN A 45 13.44 -7.62 -4.51
C GLN A 45 14.31 -6.63 -3.74
N ALA A 46 13.73 -5.83 -2.85
CA ALA A 46 14.50 -4.95 -2.00
C ALA A 46 15.29 -5.72 -0.93
N VAL A 47 14.72 -6.77 -0.34
CA VAL A 47 15.43 -7.63 0.63
C VAL A 47 16.59 -8.39 -0.03
N GLU A 48 16.35 -8.99 -1.19
CA GLU A 48 17.38 -9.70 -1.98
C GLU A 48 18.54 -8.77 -2.38
N ARG A 49 18.23 -7.56 -2.86
CA ARG A 49 19.25 -6.55 -3.20
C ARG A 49 20.12 -6.13 -2.01
N ASN A 50 19.62 -6.27 -0.79
CA ASN A 50 20.34 -5.94 0.44
C ASN A 50 21.00 -7.18 1.09
N GLY A 51 21.11 -8.28 0.35
CA GLY A 51 21.82 -9.49 0.80
C GLY A 51 20.98 -10.41 1.70
N GLY A 52 19.67 -10.19 1.81
CA GLY A 52 18.77 -11.13 2.45
C GLY A 52 18.45 -12.31 1.53
N ASP A 53 18.58 -13.54 2.03
CA ASP A 53 18.16 -14.75 1.31
C ASP A 53 16.68 -15.04 1.61
N VAL A 54 15.80 -14.52 0.76
CA VAL A 54 14.35 -14.77 0.82
C VAL A 54 13.91 -15.28 -0.55
N LYS A 55 13.33 -16.48 -0.59
CA LYS A 55 12.73 -17.04 -1.81
C LYS A 55 11.21 -16.96 -1.68
N ALA A 56 10.55 -16.19 -2.52
CA ALA A 56 9.09 -16.25 -2.61
C ALA A 56 8.62 -17.41 -3.50
N ALA A 57 7.34 -17.74 -3.39
CA ALA A 57 6.69 -18.64 -4.32
C ALA A 57 6.64 -18.01 -5.73
N GLU A 58 7.07 -18.74 -6.75
CA GLU A 58 7.08 -18.32 -8.14
C GLU A 58 5.64 -18.12 -8.65
N ASN A 59 5.10 -16.90 -8.54
CA ASN A 59 3.97 -16.39 -9.32
C ASN A 59 3.79 -14.90 -9.02
N PHE A 60 4.38 -14.05 -9.85
CA PHE A 60 4.22 -12.60 -9.75
C PHE A 60 3.43 -12.06 -10.93
N ASP A 61 2.10 -12.19 -10.86
CA ASP A 61 1.26 -11.20 -11.50
C ASP A 61 1.66 -9.82 -10.94
N ASN A 62 1.72 -8.75 -11.76
CA ASN A 62 2.06 -7.40 -11.30
C ASN A 62 0.89 -6.73 -10.55
N VAL A 63 0.37 -7.43 -9.53
CA VAL A 63 -0.82 -7.07 -8.79
C VAL A 63 -0.64 -7.32 -7.30
N THR A 64 -1.30 -6.50 -6.50
CA THR A 64 -1.48 -6.74 -5.07
C THR A 64 -2.91 -7.21 -4.81
N ARG A 65 -3.07 -8.39 -4.21
CA ARG A 65 -4.38 -8.97 -3.87
C ARG A 65 -4.66 -8.81 -2.37
N LEU A 66 -5.86 -8.34 -2.05
CA LEU A 66 -6.37 -8.22 -0.69
C LEU A 66 -7.75 -8.88 -0.60
N ASP A 67 -7.99 -9.66 0.45
CA ASP A 67 -9.31 -10.21 0.74
C ASP A 67 -10.25 -9.09 1.20
N ARG A 68 -9.72 -8.09 1.91
CA ARG A 68 -10.45 -6.93 2.42
C ARG A 68 -9.58 -5.68 2.37
N PHE A 69 -10.18 -4.56 1.97
CA PHE A 69 -9.60 -3.22 2.05
C PHE A 69 -10.66 -2.24 2.57
N THR A 70 -10.30 -1.41 3.55
CA THR A 70 -11.18 -0.37 4.10
C THR A 70 -10.46 0.96 4.19
N THR A 71 -11.21 2.06 4.09
CA THR A 71 -10.68 3.41 4.32
C THR A 71 -11.81 4.41 4.58
N TYR A 72 -11.50 5.49 5.30
CA TYR A 72 -12.34 6.67 5.32
C TYR A 72 -11.91 7.63 4.21
N LEU A 73 -12.83 7.88 3.29
CA LEU A 73 -12.66 8.75 2.15
C LEU A 73 -13.26 10.12 2.47
N THR A 74 -12.52 11.19 2.19
CA THR A 74 -13.06 12.55 2.08
C THR A 74 -12.77 13.07 0.69
N LEU A 75 -13.80 13.53 -0.02
CA LEU A 75 -13.66 14.26 -1.27
C LEU A 75 -13.86 15.75 -0.99
N LYS A 76 -12.95 16.58 -1.48
CA LYS A 76 -13.08 18.03 -1.43
C LYS A 76 -12.40 18.65 -2.63
N ASP A 77 -13.16 19.38 -3.43
CA ASP A 77 -12.66 20.18 -4.55
C ASP A 77 -11.76 19.35 -5.51
N GLY A 78 -12.18 18.10 -5.79
CA GLY A 78 -11.41 17.19 -6.65
C GLY A 78 -10.25 16.45 -5.98
N VAL A 79 -9.96 16.73 -4.72
CA VAL A 79 -8.95 16.04 -3.93
C VAL A 79 -9.62 14.99 -3.05
N VAL A 80 -9.21 13.74 -3.23
CA VAL A 80 -9.61 12.61 -2.39
C VAL A 80 -8.54 12.41 -1.33
N THR A 81 -8.93 12.48 -0.06
CA THR A 81 -8.10 12.08 1.08
C THR A 81 -8.56 10.72 1.56
N LEU A 82 -7.61 9.78 1.65
CA LEU A 82 -7.81 8.44 2.19
C LEU A 82 -7.14 8.37 3.56
N ASN A 83 -7.95 8.16 4.59
CA ASN A 83 -7.49 8.00 5.96
C ASN A 83 -7.74 6.58 6.45
N ASP A 84 -6.89 6.12 7.37
CA ASP A 84 -7.00 4.80 8.00
C ASP A 84 -7.24 3.69 6.96
N MET A 85 -6.40 3.69 5.92
CA MET A 85 -6.40 2.60 4.96
C MET A 85 -5.96 1.35 5.70
N GLN A 86 -6.74 0.27 5.59
CA GLN A 86 -6.39 -1.04 6.12
C GLN A 86 -6.65 -2.08 5.06
N GLY A 87 -5.68 -2.93 4.80
CA GLY A 87 -5.77 -4.00 3.81
C GLY A 87 -5.23 -5.31 4.36
N GLN A 88 -5.91 -6.42 4.08
CA GLN A 88 -5.54 -7.74 4.59
C GLN A 88 -5.74 -8.83 3.53
N SER A 89 -4.83 -9.80 3.54
CA SER A 89 -4.89 -11.08 2.81
C SER A 89 -4.10 -12.14 3.58
N PRO A 90 -4.11 -13.42 3.17
CA PRO A 90 -3.34 -14.47 3.83
C PRO A 90 -1.82 -14.25 3.77
N VAL A 91 -1.35 -13.38 2.87
CA VAL A 91 0.08 -13.14 2.62
C VAL A 91 0.51 -11.71 2.86
N LEU A 92 -0.42 -10.76 2.97
CA LEU A 92 -0.12 -9.33 3.10
C LEU A 92 -1.07 -8.65 4.09
N ALA A 93 -0.51 -7.81 4.95
CA ALA A 93 -1.25 -6.81 5.71
C ALA A 93 -0.69 -5.43 5.38
N LEU A 94 -1.55 -4.44 5.20
CA LEU A 94 -1.13 -3.05 5.01
C LEU A 94 -1.98 -2.10 5.85
N SER A 95 -1.36 -1.00 6.25
CA SER A 95 -2.04 0.20 6.75
C SER A 95 -1.54 1.43 6.00
N GLY A 96 -2.28 2.54 5.99
CA GLY A 96 -1.78 3.75 5.36
C GLY A 96 -2.72 4.94 5.36
N ALA A 97 -2.25 6.01 4.71
CA ALA A 97 -3.03 7.21 4.43
C ALA A 97 -2.47 7.90 3.18
N GLY A 98 -3.24 8.79 2.57
CA GLY A 98 -2.75 9.57 1.45
C GLY A 98 -3.80 10.40 0.74
N THR A 99 -3.39 10.97 -0.38
CA THR A 99 -4.23 11.84 -1.20
C THR A 99 -4.15 11.47 -2.68
N LEU A 100 -5.26 11.69 -3.39
CA LEU A 100 -5.37 11.58 -4.85
C LEU A 100 -5.95 12.90 -5.36
N ASN A 101 -5.28 13.54 -6.32
CA ASN A 101 -5.86 14.67 -7.04
C ASN A 101 -6.49 14.14 -8.32
N LEU A 102 -7.81 14.17 -8.42
CA LEU A 102 -8.55 13.61 -9.55
C LEU A 102 -8.41 14.45 -10.83
N ALA A 103 -8.24 15.77 -10.69
CA ALA A 103 -8.06 16.69 -11.80
C ALA A 103 -6.65 16.58 -12.39
N GLU A 104 -5.64 16.58 -11.52
CA GLU A 104 -4.23 16.47 -11.93
C GLU A 104 -3.78 15.03 -12.22
N GLN A 105 -4.61 14.04 -11.86
CA GLN A 105 -4.30 12.62 -11.96
C GLN A 105 -2.99 12.27 -11.24
N THR A 106 -2.84 12.79 -10.02
CA THR A 106 -1.68 12.56 -9.17
C THR A 106 -2.08 11.84 -7.89
N CYS A 107 -1.11 11.19 -7.26
CA CYS A 107 -1.27 10.66 -5.92
C CYS A 107 -0.04 10.93 -5.06
N ASP A 108 -0.25 10.88 -3.74
CA ASP A 108 0.79 10.75 -2.74
C ASP A 108 0.22 9.92 -1.59
N THR A 109 0.63 8.67 -1.51
CA THR A 109 0.16 7.70 -0.52
C THR A 109 1.32 7.09 0.21
N GLN A 110 1.14 6.88 1.51
CA GLN A 110 2.07 6.17 2.37
C GLN A 110 1.39 4.92 2.92
N PHE A 111 2.10 3.81 2.81
CA PHE A 111 1.70 2.51 3.31
C PHE A 111 2.77 1.96 4.25
N ASP A 112 2.33 1.26 5.27
CA ASP A 112 3.14 0.36 6.07
C ASP A 112 2.74 -1.06 5.71
N ILE A 113 3.63 -1.80 5.06
CA ILE A 113 3.32 -3.11 4.47
C ILE A 113 4.04 -4.20 5.25
N ARG A 114 3.31 -5.25 5.60
CA ARG A 114 3.84 -6.42 6.28
C ARG A 114 3.50 -7.66 5.47
N VAL A 115 4.53 -8.40 5.09
CA VAL A 115 4.37 -9.65 4.36
C VAL A 115 4.26 -10.78 5.39
N VAL A 116 3.02 -11.21 5.65
CA VAL A 116 2.72 -12.20 6.70
C VAL A 116 2.86 -13.65 6.22
N GLY A 117 2.90 -13.86 4.89
CA GLY A 117 2.99 -15.17 4.27
C GLY A 117 3.58 -15.14 2.85
N GLY A 118 3.73 -16.30 2.23
CA GLY A 118 4.23 -16.42 0.85
C GLY A 118 5.76 -16.43 0.70
N TRP A 119 6.50 -16.39 1.81
CA TRP A 119 7.95 -16.63 1.83
C TRP A 119 8.26 -18.08 2.17
N ASN A 120 9.20 -18.66 1.43
CA ASN A 120 9.72 -19.99 1.66
C ASN A 120 10.97 -19.94 2.54
N GLY A 121 11.05 -20.88 3.49
CA GLY A 121 12.15 -21.00 4.46
C GLY A 121 11.77 -20.52 5.85
N GLU A 122 12.59 -20.90 6.83
CA GLU A 122 12.49 -20.50 8.23
C GLU A 122 13.79 -19.79 8.61
N SER A 123 13.79 -18.46 8.52
CA SER A 123 14.95 -17.64 8.89
C SER A 123 14.52 -16.53 9.85
N LYS A 124 15.42 -16.15 10.75
CA LYS A 124 15.20 -15.00 11.66
C LYS A 124 14.88 -13.71 10.91
N LEU A 125 15.38 -13.58 9.68
CA LEU A 125 15.08 -12.48 8.79
C LEU A 125 13.62 -12.51 8.33
N ILE A 126 13.11 -13.69 7.93
CA ILE A 126 11.69 -13.88 7.56
C ILE A 126 10.79 -13.55 8.75
N ASP A 127 11.13 -14.02 9.96
CA ASP A 127 10.34 -13.73 11.16
C ASP A 127 10.36 -12.23 11.49
N PHE A 128 11.53 -11.60 11.43
CA PHE A 128 11.67 -10.15 11.62
C PHE A 128 10.81 -9.35 10.64
N LEU A 129 10.85 -9.69 9.35
CA LEU A 129 10.11 -8.99 8.31
C LEU A 129 8.59 -9.30 8.35
N LYS A 130 8.18 -10.45 8.88
CA LYS A 130 6.77 -10.78 9.17
C LYS A 130 6.20 -9.94 10.31
N GLU A 131 7.03 -9.44 11.21
CA GLU A 131 6.62 -8.60 12.36
C GLU A 131 6.86 -7.11 12.13
N THR A 132 7.75 -6.75 11.19
CA THR A 132 8.19 -5.37 10.96
C THR A 132 7.50 -4.78 9.73
N PRO A 133 6.68 -3.72 9.89
CA PRO A 133 6.13 -3.02 8.74
C PRO A 133 7.24 -2.35 7.92
N VAL A 134 7.11 -2.45 6.59
CA VAL A 134 7.98 -1.84 5.61
C VAL A 134 7.29 -0.58 5.06
N PRO A 135 7.83 0.63 5.35
CA PRO A 135 7.28 1.85 4.80
C PRO A 135 7.47 1.93 3.29
N LEU A 136 6.36 2.13 2.57
CA LEU A 136 6.27 2.39 1.15
C LEU A 136 5.58 3.74 0.93
N ARG A 137 6.18 4.62 0.14
CA ARG A 137 5.49 5.78 -0.42
C ARG A 137 5.31 5.59 -1.91
N VAL A 138 4.11 5.87 -2.43
CA VAL A 138 3.79 5.89 -3.86
C VAL A 138 3.31 7.29 -4.21
N TYR A 139 3.90 7.92 -5.22
CA TYR A 139 3.60 9.31 -5.54
C TYR A 139 3.84 9.67 -7.02
N GLY A 140 3.23 10.76 -7.46
CA GLY A 140 3.39 11.31 -8.82
C GLY A 140 2.16 11.10 -9.68
N ASN A 141 2.32 11.20 -11.00
CA ASN A 141 1.24 11.05 -11.96
C ASN A 141 0.84 9.56 -12.11
N TRP A 142 -0.44 9.25 -12.23
CA TRP A 142 -0.94 7.88 -12.32
C TRP A 142 -0.34 7.08 -13.51
N GLN A 143 0.07 7.75 -14.58
CA GLN A 143 0.73 7.11 -15.73
C GLN A 143 2.21 6.81 -15.49
N GLN A 144 2.83 7.47 -14.50
CA GLN A 144 4.27 7.43 -14.21
C GLN A 144 4.50 7.54 -12.70
N LEU A 145 3.97 6.56 -11.96
CA LEU A 145 4.11 6.53 -10.51
C LEU A 145 5.55 6.27 -10.12
N ASN A 146 6.01 7.02 -9.14
CA ASN A 146 7.27 6.80 -8.44
C ASN A 146 6.97 6.11 -7.12
N TYR A 147 7.96 5.39 -6.59
CA TYR A 147 7.87 4.81 -5.27
C TYR A 147 9.19 4.92 -4.52
N SER A 148 9.09 4.94 -3.19
CA SER A 148 10.24 4.80 -2.30
C SER A 148 9.93 3.77 -1.23
N LEU A 149 10.79 2.77 -1.08
CA LEU A 149 10.63 1.66 -0.16
C LEU A 149 11.80 1.63 0.83
N GLN A 150 11.51 1.64 2.13
CA GLN A 150 12.52 1.78 3.19
C GLN A 150 13.00 0.43 3.75
N VAL A 151 13.43 -0.51 2.92
CA VAL A 151 13.92 -1.83 3.39
C VAL A 151 15.33 -1.74 3.96
N ASP A 152 16.23 -1.02 3.30
CA ASP A 152 17.66 -0.98 3.63
C ASP A 152 17.91 -0.60 5.09
N GLN A 153 17.17 0.39 5.59
CA GLN A 153 17.32 0.88 6.95
C GLN A 153 16.82 -0.15 7.98
N LEU A 154 15.73 -0.88 7.66
CA LEU A 154 15.21 -1.95 8.50
C LEU A 154 16.19 -3.11 8.61
N LEU A 155 16.77 -3.54 7.48
CA LEU A 155 17.75 -4.64 7.45
C LEU A 155 19.06 -4.28 8.15
N ARG A 156 19.57 -3.06 7.94
CA ARG A 156 20.76 -2.59 8.67
C ARG A 156 20.53 -2.60 10.18
N LYS A 157 19.36 -2.16 10.63
CA LYS A 157 18.99 -2.18 12.06
C LYS A 157 18.93 -3.61 12.58
N HIS A 158 18.31 -4.53 11.84
CA HIS A 158 18.26 -5.95 12.19
C HIS A 158 19.66 -6.56 12.36
N LEU A 159 20.57 -6.34 11.40
CA LEU A 159 21.94 -6.84 11.46
C LEU A 159 22.72 -6.26 12.66
N GLN A 160 22.53 -4.98 12.97
CA GLN A 160 23.15 -4.35 14.14
C GLN A 160 22.62 -4.95 15.45
N ASP A 161 21.32 -5.23 15.53
CA ASP A 161 20.70 -5.81 16.72
C ASP A 161 21.11 -7.29 16.91
N GLU A 162 21.28 -8.06 15.81
CA GLU A 162 21.84 -9.41 15.88
C GLU A 162 23.30 -9.42 16.34
N ALA A 163 24.13 -8.48 15.85
CA ALA A 163 25.53 -8.37 16.23
C ALA A 163 25.72 -8.01 17.71
N LYS A 164 24.82 -7.20 18.29
CA LYS A 164 24.83 -6.83 19.72
C LYS A 164 24.37 -7.96 20.65
N ARG A 165 23.62 -8.94 20.14
CA ARG A 165 23.13 -10.09 20.89
C ARG A 165 24.14 -11.25 20.96
N ARG A 166 25.26 -11.16 20.25
CA ARG A 166 26.39 -12.10 20.29
C ARG A 166 27.50 -11.55 21.18
#